data_AF-A0A562SGH7-F1
#
_entry.id   AF-A0A562SGH7-F1
#
_cell.length_a   1.000
_cell.length_b   1.000
_cell.length_c   1.000
_cell.angle_alpha   90.00
_cell.angle_beta   90.00
_cell.angle_gamma   90.00
#
_symmetry.space_group_name_H-M   'P 1'
#
loop_
_entity.id
_entity.type
_entity.pdbx_description
1 polymer ?
#
loop_
_entity_poly.entity_id
_entity_poly.type
_entity_poly.pdbx_seq_one_letter_code
_entity_poly.pdbx_strand_id
1 'polypeptide(L)'
;MFTNTIHTATLLNGLDEAHTAMQQLLSTASEDALHFKPAARSWCIAQIAEHVQLSANSVLKAMALKGNPAQRDPAEKIEELQQIFLDFDKQYKSPEFILPTKDIYIKAVLLTEFEQTYAALIQLLYRVDFEEMIDHPAFGNISKLEIAHFAWFHTERHLRQMNKCLQLYKQTRQQATHIELFKTNVNSKSEAATIISKLQQHYPFSKITIDLHDCDKILRIEGEQVQLSLVLNLLEKMGYAGSVFT
;
A
#
# COMPACT_ATOMS: atom_id res chain seq x y z
N MET A 1 -11.52 -34.61 16.21
CA MET A 1 -12.30 -34.43 14.96
C MET A 1 -13.09 -33.12 14.93
N PHE A 2 -13.94 -32.80 15.91
CA PHE A 2 -14.71 -31.52 15.91
C PHE A 2 -13.85 -30.24 15.99
N THR A 3 -12.76 -30.26 16.76
CA THR A 3 -11.82 -29.13 16.89
C THR A 3 -11.14 -28.78 15.57
N ASN A 4 -10.63 -29.78 14.84
CA ASN A 4 -10.02 -29.58 13.53
C ASN A 4 -10.96 -28.99 12.50
N THR A 5 -12.24 -29.37 12.49
CA THR A 5 -13.22 -28.80 11.57
C THR A 5 -13.44 -27.32 11.82
N ILE A 6 -13.49 -26.89 13.09
CA ILE A 6 -13.63 -25.48 13.48
C ILE A 6 -12.38 -24.70 13.07
N HIS A 7 -11.18 -25.18 13.42
CA HIS A 7 -9.93 -24.54 13.02
C HIS A 7 -9.80 -24.40 11.51
N THR A 8 -10.22 -25.42 10.75
CA THR A 8 -10.14 -25.39 9.28
C THR A 8 -11.11 -24.39 8.67
N ALA A 9 -12.35 -24.30 9.17
CA ALA A 9 -13.32 -23.32 8.66
C ALA A 9 -12.90 -21.88 8.99
N THR A 10 -12.47 -21.61 10.22
CA THR A 10 -11.97 -20.29 10.63
C THR A 10 -10.71 -19.89 9.85
N LEU A 11 -9.78 -20.83 9.68
CA LEU A 11 -8.57 -20.64 8.88
C LEU A 11 -8.89 -20.23 7.44
N LEU A 12 -9.75 -20.99 6.74
CA LEU A 12 -10.06 -20.74 5.34
C LEU A 12 -10.76 -19.39 5.16
N ASN A 13 -11.73 -19.07 6.02
CA ASN A 13 -12.43 -17.78 5.96
C ASN A 13 -11.47 -16.61 6.23
N GLY A 14 -10.66 -16.70 7.28
CA GLY A 14 -9.74 -15.63 7.63
C GLY A 14 -8.65 -15.39 6.59
N LEU A 15 -8.12 -16.47 6.00
CA LEU A 15 -7.16 -16.37 4.91
C LEU A 15 -7.80 -15.74 3.66
N ASP A 16 -9.05 -16.09 3.35
CA ASP A 16 -9.80 -15.52 2.23
C ASP A 16 -10.09 -14.03 2.43
N GLU A 17 -10.59 -13.63 3.60
CA GLU A 17 -10.82 -12.23 3.95
C GLU A 17 -9.55 -11.38 3.78
N ALA A 18 -8.42 -11.85 4.34
CA ALA A 18 -7.15 -11.15 4.25
C ALA A 18 -6.63 -11.06 2.80
N HIS A 19 -6.72 -12.15 2.03
CA HIS A 19 -6.31 -12.18 0.63
C HIS A 19 -7.18 -11.26 -0.23
N THR A 20 -8.51 -11.34 -0.12
CA THR A 20 -9.45 -10.49 -0.86
C THR A 20 -9.20 -9.02 -0.57
N ALA A 21 -8.95 -8.65 0.69
CA ALA A 21 -8.60 -7.28 1.05
C ALA A 21 -7.27 -6.82 0.42
N MET A 22 -6.24 -7.67 0.40
CA MET A 22 -4.98 -7.36 -0.30
C MET A 22 -5.19 -7.20 -1.81
N GLN A 23 -5.94 -8.10 -2.45
CA GLN A 23 -6.23 -8.05 -3.88
C GLN A 23 -7.05 -6.81 -4.26
N GLN A 24 -8.02 -6.42 -3.42
CA GLN A 24 -8.77 -5.18 -3.59
C GLN A 24 -7.86 -3.95 -3.46
N LEU A 25 -6.95 -3.93 -2.50
CA LEU A 25 -5.98 -2.84 -2.33
C LEU A 25 -5.07 -2.72 -3.56
N LEU A 26 -4.51 -3.84 -4.04
CA LEU A 26 -3.64 -3.88 -5.22
C LEU A 26 -4.34 -3.41 -6.49
N SER A 27 -5.60 -3.82 -6.68
CA SER A 27 -6.39 -3.46 -7.88
C SER A 27 -6.81 -1.99 -7.88
N THR A 28 -7.10 -1.40 -6.71
CA THR A 28 -7.61 -0.03 -6.60
C THR A 28 -6.53 1.03 -6.41
N ALA A 29 -5.33 0.67 -5.92
CA ALA A 29 -4.22 1.61 -5.76
C ALA A 29 -3.73 2.14 -7.12
N SER A 30 -3.35 3.41 -7.21
CA SER A 30 -2.70 3.96 -8.42
C SER A 30 -1.28 3.39 -8.59
N GLU A 31 -0.71 3.48 -9.80
CA GLU A 31 0.67 3.04 -10.04
C GLU A 31 1.67 3.73 -9.09
N ASP A 32 1.53 5.04 -8.89
CA ASP A 32 2.37 5.79 -7.94
C ASP A 32 2.22 5.29 -6.51
N ALA A 33 0.99 4.97 -6.08
CA ALA A 33 0.74 4.47 -4.74
C ALA A 33 1.38 3.11 -4.52
N LEU A 34 1.34 2.23 -5.53
CA LEU A 34 1.96 0.91 -5.46
C LEU A 34 3.47 0.97 -5.21
N HIS A 35 4.13 1.98 -5.76
CA HIS A 35 5.58 2.16 -5.71
C HIS A 35 6.04 3.17 -4.64
N PHE A 36 5.12 3.80 -3.92
CA PHE A 36 5.44 4.71 -2.83
C PHE A 36 6.14 3.98 -1.68
N LYS A 37 7.34 4.46 -1.30
CA LYS A 37 8.09 3.98 -0.14
C LYS A 37 7.95 4.98 1.01
N PRO A 38 7.33 4.61 2.15
CA PRO A 38 7.21 5.49 3.32
C PRO A 38 8.53 6.02 3.88
N ALA A 39 9.60 5.24 3.76
CA ALA A 39 10.96 5.58 4.19
C ALA A 39 11.99 4.91 3.27
N ALA A 40 13.23 5.40 3.28
CA ALA A 40 14.31 4.90 2.41
C ALA A 40 14.57 3.38 2.54
N ARG A 41 14.29 2.78 3.71
CA ARG A 41 14.50 1.35 3.99
C ARG A 41 13.21 0.54 4.14
N SER A 42 12.05 1.12 3.82
CA SER A 42 10.77 0.42 3.85
C SER A 42 10.40 -0.14 2.48
N TRP A 43 9.55 -1.17 2.47
CA TRP A 43 8.94 -1.67 1.25
C TRP A 43 7.73 -0.84 0.83
N CYS A 44 7.54 -0.70 -0.48
CA CYS A 44 6.29 -0.20 -1.05
C CYS A 44 5.21 -1.28 -1.06
N ILE A 45 3.97 -0.93 -1.42
CA ILE A 45 2.84 -1.86 -1.47
C ILE A 45 3.13 -3.05 -2.40
N ALA A 46 3.72 -2.81 -3.58
CA ALA A 46 4.06 -3.87 -4.53
C ALA A 46 5.12 -4.84 -3.98
N GLN A 47 6.14 -4.31 -3.30
CA GLN A 47 7.18 -5.12 -2.65
C GLN A 47 6.63 -5.94 -1.47
N ILE A 48 5.66 -5.40 -0.72
CA ILE A 48 4.98 -6.15 0.34
C ILE A 48 4.16 -7.31 -0.26
N ALA A 49 3.47 -7.09 -1.38
CA ALA A 49 2.74 -8.15 -2.07
C ALA A 49 3.67 -9.26 -2.58
N GLU A 50 4.80 -8.91 -3.22
CA GLU A 50 5.81 -9.90 -3.63
C GLU A 50 6.36 -10.69 -2.44
N HIS A 51 6.63 -10.02 -1.32
CA HIS A 51 7.07 -10.70 -0.09
C HIS A 51 6.05 -11.76 0.38
N VAL A 52 4.76 -11.43 0.40
CA VAL A 52 3.69 -12.37 0.76
C VAL A 52 3.62 -13.54 -0.23
N GLN A 53 3.77 -13.29 -1.54
CA GLN A 53 3.80 -14.35 -2.55
C GLN A 53 5.00 -15.29 -2.37
N LEU A 54 6.20 -14.76 -2.13
CA LEU A 54 7.40 -15.55 -1.89
C LEU A 54 7.26 -16.40 -0.61
N SER A 55 6.66 -15.84 0.44
CA SER A 55 6.31 -16.56 1.67
C SER A 55 5.31 -17.69 1.40
N ALA A 56 4.22 -17.41 0.68
CA ALA A 56 3.22 -18.42 0.30
C ALA A 56 3.82 -19.56 -0.55
N ASN A 57 4.72 -19.23 -1.48
CA ASN A 57 5.44 -20.24 -2.25
C ASN A 57 6.37 -21.11 -1.38
N SER A 58 6.96 -20.54 -0.32
CA SER A 58 7.71 -21.32 0.68
C SER A 58 6.79 -22.23 1.49
N VAL A 59 5.61 -21.74 1.87
CA VAL A 59 4.58 -22.52 2.58
C VAL A 59 4.13 -23.71 1.72
N LEU A 60 3.83 -23.48 0.43
CA LEU A 60 3.48 -24.54 -0.52
C LEU A 60 4.51 -25.67 -0.54
N LYS A 61 5.80 -25.31 -0.61
CA LYS A 61 6.92 -26.28 -0.60
C LYS A 61 7.00 -27.03 0.72
N ALA A 62 6.86 -26.34 1.84
CA ALA A 62 6.91 -26.96 3.17
C ALA A 62 5.76 -27.95 3.37
N MET A 63 4.53 -27.57 3.00
CA MET A 63 3.33 -28.41 3.16
C MET A 63 3.29 -29.59 2.19
N ALA A 64 4.02 -29.53 1.07
CA ALA A 64 4.19 -30.64 0.13
C ALA A 64 5.16 -31.73 0.63
N LEU A 65 5.98 -31.44 1.66
CA LEU A 65 6.82 -32.46 2.27
C LEU A 65 5.94 -33.52 2.94
N LYS A 66 6.37 -34.79 2.86
CA LYS A 66 5.75 -35.87 3.60
C LYS A 66 5.97 -35.62 5.10
N GLY A 67 4.89 -35.46 5.86
CA GLY A 67 4.98 -35.32 7.30
C GLY A 67 4.94 -36.67 8.03
N ASN A 68 5.16 -36.60 9.33
CA ASN A 68 4.90 -37.69 10.26
C ASN A 68 3.60 -37.38 11.02
N PRO A 69 2.87 -38.40 11.52
CA PRO A 69 1.73 -38.18 12.40
C PRO A 69 2.12 -37.32 13.61
N ALA A 70 1.27 -36.35 13.96
CA ALA A 70 1.51 -35.46 15.07
C ALA A 70 1.74 -36.22 16.39
N GLN A 71 2.75 -35.76 17.13
CA GLN A 71 3.10 -36.29 18.47
C GLN A 71 2.55 -35.43 19.61
N ARG A 72 1.85 -34.35 19.26
CA ARG A 72 1.20 -33.37 20.13
C ARG A 72 -0.06 -32.84 19.45
N ASP A 73 -0.81 -31.98 20.13
CA ASP A 73 -1.94 -31.29 19.49
C ASP A 73 -1.43 -30.47 18.28
N PRO A 74 -1.93 -30.71 17.05
CA PRO A 74 -1.58 -29.93 15.88
C PRO A 74 -1.93 -28.44 15.99
N ALA A 75 -2.82 -28.06 16.90
CA ALA A 75 -3.20 -26.67 17.14
C ALA A 75 -2.37 -25.97 18.24
N GLU A 76 -1.49 -26.69 18.94
CA GLU A 76 -0.80 -26.23 20.15
C GLU A 76 -0.12 -24.86 20.02
N LYS A 77 0.53 -24.57 18.89
CA LYS A 77 1.28 -23.32 18.67
C LYS A 77 0.49 -22.23 17.94
N ILE A 78 -0.78 -22.45 17.60
CA ILE A 78 -1.56 -21.46 16.83
C ILE A 78 -1.68 -20.14 17.60
N GLU A 79 -1.96 -20.19 18.90
CA GLU A 79 -2.08 -18.98 19.72
C GLU A 79 -0.74 -18.23 19.82
N GLU A 80 0.36 -18.95 20.01
CA GLU A 80 1.71 -18.37 20.03
C GLU A 80 2.03 -17.69 18.69
N LEU A 81 1.76 -18.36 17.57
CA LEU A 81 1.95 -17.79 16.23
C LEU A 81 1.10 -16.53 16.04
N GLN A 82 -0.16 -16.56 16.47
CA GLN A 82 -1.04 -15.39 16.40
C GLN A 82 -0.45 -14.20 17.16
N GLN A 83 -0.03 -14.41 18.40
CA GLN A 83 0.57 -13.38 19.24
C GLN A 83 1.86 -12.82 18.63
N ILE A 84 2.70 -13.66 18.01
CA ILE A 84 3.95 -13.22 17.37
C ILE A 84 3.68 -12.37 16.12
N PHE A 85 2.81 -12.85 15.23
CA PHE A 85 2.61 -12.22 13.91
C PHE A 85 1.65 -11.03 13.94
N LEU A 86 0.68 -11.03 14.86
CA LEU A 86 -0.27 -9.93 15.06
C LEU A 86 0.17 -8.96 16.18
N ASP A 87 1.40 -9.11 16.70
CA ASP A 87 2.08 -8.05 17.46
C ASP A 87 2.78 -7.09 16.48
N PHE A 88 2.15 -5.93 16.27
CA PHE A 88 2.56 -4.93 15.30
C PHE A 88 3.59 -3.92 15.83
N ASP A 89 3.91 -3.99 17.12
CA ASP A 89 4.92 -3.15 17.75
C ASP A 89 6.33 -3.75 17.58
N LYS A 90 6.40 -5.08 17.37
CA LYS A 90 7.64 -5.80 17.08
C LYS A 90 7.98 -5.78 15.59
N GLN A 91 9.29 -5.80 15.31
CA GLN A 91 9.84 -5.95 13.96
C GLN A 91 10.70 -7.20 13.90
N TYR A 92 10.54 -7.96 12.83
CA TYR A 92 11.30 -9.19 12.57
C TYR A 92 12.06 -9.04 11.26
N LYS A 93 13.27 -9.60 11.21
CA LYS A 93 14.01 -9.69 9.95
C LYS A 93 13.42 -10.82 9.13
N SER A 94 13.12 -10.51 7.88
CA SER A 94 12.67 -11.51 6.92
C SER A 94 13.86 -12.35 6.44
N PRO A 95 13.70 -13.68 6.25
CA PRO A 95 14.70 -14.50 5.57
C PRO A 95 15.04 -13.99 4.17
N GLU A 96 16.31 -14.14 3.74
CA GLU A 96 16.81 -13.58 2.49
C GLU A 96 16.05 -14.06 1.24
N PHE A 97 15.62 -15.33 1.23
CA PHE A 97 14.96 -15.95 0.07
C PHE A 97 13.51 -15.47 -0.18
N ILE A 98 12.93 -14.70 0.75
CA ILE A 98 11.61 -14.07 0.58
C ILE A 98 11.67 -12.54 0.58
N LEU A 99 12.86 -11.96 0.41
CA LEU A 99 12.98 -10.53 0.21
C LEU A 99 12.47 -10.15 -1.19
N PRO A 100 11.71 -9.04 -1.32
CA PRO A 100 11.34 -8.54 -2.63
C PRO A 100 12.60 -8.12 -3.41
N THR A 101 12.61 -8.42 -4.70
CA THR A 101 13.82 -8.29 -5.55
C THR A 101 13.70 -7.20 -6.61
N LYS A 102 12.46 -6.78 -6.90
CA LYS A 102 12.18 -5.81 -7.97
C LYS A 102 11.99 -4.40 -7.38
N ASP A 103 12.36 -3.40 -8.17
CA ASP A 103 12.08 -1.99 -7.87
C ASP A 103 10.81 -1.50 -8.57
N ILE A 104 10.43 -2.11 -9.70
CA ILE A 104 9.27 -1.73 -10.52
C ILE A 104 8.43 -2.98 -10.80
N TYR A 105 7.12 -2.84 -10.64
CA TYR A 105 6.14 -3.90 -10.84
C TYR A 105 5.09 -3.44 -11.84
N ILE A 106 4.75 -4.33 -12.78
CA ILE A 106 3.59 -4.13 -13.66
C ILE A 106 2.37 -4.60 -12.89
N LYS A 107 1.43 -3.70 -12.56
CA LYS A 107 0.25 -4.02 -11.74
C LYS A 107 -0.52 -5.25 -12.22
N ALA A 108 -0.76 -5.36 -13.53
CA ALA A 108 -1.49 -6.50 -14.10
C ALA A 108 -0.78 -7.83 -13.83
N VAL A 109 0.55 -7.87 -13.99
CA VAL A 109 1.37 -9.04 -13.71
C VAL A 109 1.34 -9.36 -12.22
N LEU A 110 1.53 -8.36 -11.36
CA LEU A 110 1.50 -8.53 -9.90
C LEU A 110 0.17 -9.12 -9.43
N LEU A 111 -0.96 -8.60 -9.93
CA LEU A 111 -2.30 -9.12 -9.61
C LEU A 111 -2.47 -10.57 -10.04
N THR A 112 -2.08 -10.91 -11.28
CA THR A 112 -2.16 -12.27 -11.79
C THR A 112 -1.30 -13.23 -10.98
N GLU A 113 -0.05 -12.87 -10.68
CA GLU A 113 0.84 -13.71 -9.87
C GLU A 113 0.29 -13.88 -8.44
N PHE A 114 -0.37 -12.86 -7.87
CA PHE A 114 -0.91 -12.88 -6.51
C PHE A 114 -2.08 -13.85 -6.42
N GLU A 115 -3.02 -13.72 -7.37
CA GLU A 115 -4.18 -14.60 -7.50
C GLU A 115 -3.78 -16.06 -7.76
N GLN A 116 -2.80 -16.29 -8.65
CA GLN A 116 -2.31 -17.66 -8.95
C GLN A 116 -1.67 -18.31 -7.73
N THR A 117 -0.87 -17.57 -6.96
CA THR A 117 -0.22 -18.08 -5.75
C THR A 117 -1.27 -18.44 -4.68
N TYR A 118 -2.29 -17.60 -4.51
CA TYR A 118 -3.38 -17.87 -3.58
C TYR A 118 -4.22 -19.07 -4.00
N ALA A 119 -4.58 -19.18 -5.28
CA ALA A 119 -5.32 -20.33 -5.80
C ALA A 119 -4.56 -21.65 -5.56
N ALA A 120 -3.23 -21.64 -5.76
CA ALA A 120 -2.39 -22.80 -5.45
C ALA A 120 -2.38 -23.15 -3.96
N LEU A 121 -2.30 -22.14 -3.08
CA LEU A 121 -2.36 -22.32 -1.63
C LEU A 121 -3.69 -22.95 -1.20
N ILE A 122 -4.81 -22.38 -1.63
CA ILE A 122 -6.15 -22.90 -1.30
C ILE A 122 -6.33 -24.34 -1.81
N GLN A 123 -5.91 -24.64 -3.04
CA GLN A 123 -5.96 -26.01 -3.57
C GLN A 123 -5.14 -27.00 -2.75
N LEU A 124 -4.01 -26.58 -2.18
CA LEU A 124 -3.21 -27.42 -1.29
C LEU A 124 -3.90 -27.61 0.06
N LEU A 125 -4.46 -26.56 0.65
CA LEU A 125 -5.15 -26.62 1.94
C LEU A 125 -6.36 -27.59 1.92
N TYR A 126 -7.03 -27.77 0.79
CA TYR A 126 -8.11 -28.75 0.65
C TYR A 126 -7.65 -30.22 0.57
N ARG A 127 -6.34 -30.48 0.38
CA ARG A 127 -5.81 -31.83 0.13
C ARG A 127 -4.82 -32.29 1.18
N VAL A 128 -4.30 -31.37 1.97
CA VAL A 128 -3.26 -31.65 2.95
C VAL A 128 -3.84 -32.34 4.19
N ASP A 129 -3.05 -33.20 4.82
CA ASP A 129 -3.37 -33.71 6.15
C ASP A 129 -2.88 -32.71 7.20
N PHE A 130 -3.81 -32.07 7.90
CA PHE A 130 -3.50 -31.10 8.95
C PHE A 130 -2.91 -31.73 10.22
N GLU A 131 -3.07 -33.05 10.39
CA GLU A 131 -2.49 -33.82 11.49
C GLU A 131 -1.02 -34.21 11.24
N GLU A 132 -0.49 -33.92 10.05
CA GLU A 132 0.92 -34.15 9.76
C GLU A 132 1.81 -33.04 10.33
N MET A 133 2.98 -33.45 10.79
CA MET A 133 4.05 -32.57 11.26
C MET A 133 5.31 -32.73 10.41
N ILE A 134 6.04 -31.62 10.26
CA ILE A 134 7.32 -31.57 9.58
C ILE A 134 8.36 -30.88 10.45
N ASP A 135 9.63 -31.17 10.19
CA ASP A 135 10.76 -30.45 10.77
C ASP A 135 11.13 -29.28 9.86
N HIS A 136 10.61 -28.08 10.19
CA HIS A 136 10.81 -26.88 9.40
C HIS A 136 12.04 -26.10 9.88
N PRO A 137 12.93 -25.63 8.98
CA PRO A 137 14.16 -24.92 9.37
C PRO A 137 13.95 -23.69 10.26
N ALA A 138 12.84 -22.96 10.06
CA ALA A 138 12.54 -21.75 10.82
C ALA A 138 11.65 -21.98 12.06
N PHE A 139 10.85 -23.04 12.08
CA PHE A 139 9.81 -23.25 13.11
C PHE A 139 10.05 -24.51 13.97
N GLY A 140 11.11 -25.26 13.67
CA GLY A 140 11.33 -26.58 14.24
C GLY A 140 10.19 -27.53 13.88
N ASN A 141 9.85 -28.42 14.80
CA ASN A 141 8.74 -29.36 14.63
C ASN A 141 7.39 -28.61 14.69
N ILE A 142 6.70 -28.55 13.56
CA ILE A 142 5.49 -27.75 13.33
C ILE A 142 4.45 -28.57 12.56
N SER A 143 3.17 -28.42 12.90
CA SER A 143 2.07 -29.07 12.18
C SER A 143 1.74 -28.34 10.89
N LYS A 144 1.14 -29.04 9.93
CA LYS A 144 0.62 -28.41 8.71
C LYS A 144 -0.55 -27.46 9.02
N LEU A 145 -1.29 -27.69 10.10
CA LEU A 145 -2.32 -26.77 10.59
C LEU A 145 -1.73 -25.43 11.07
N GLU A 146 -0.63 -25.49 11.82
CA GLU A 146 0.11 -24.32 12.30
C GLU A 146 0.75 -23.54 11.15
N ILE A 147 1.33 -24.23 10.17
CA ILE A 147 1.87 -23.58 8.97
C ILE A 147 0.76 -22.82 8.21
N ALA A 148 -0.43 -23.40 8.10
CA ALA A 148 -1.54 -22.74 7.43
C ALA A 148 -2.02 -21.49 8.20
N HIS A 149 -2.10 -21.56 9.53
CA HIS A 149 -2.39 -20.38 10.36
C HIS A 149 -1.29 -19.32 10.29
N PHE A 150 -0.02 -19.73 10.21
CA PHE A 150 1.08 -18.81 9.92
C PHE A 150 0.85 -18.06 8.59
N ALA A 151 0.46 -18.75 7.51
CA ALA A 151 0.18 -18.11 6.24
C ALA A 151 -0.93 -17.04 6.36
N TRP A 152 -1.98 -17.33 7.13
CA TRP A 152 -3.03 -16.37 7.44
C TRP A 152 -2.52 -15.16 8.24
N PHE A 153 -1.90 -15.38 9.40
CA PHE A 153 -1.44 -14.28 10.26
C PHE A 153 -0.35 -13.44 9.60
N HIS A 154 0.50 -14.06 8.77
CA HIS A 154 1.49 -13.36 7.95
C HIS A 154 0.81 -12.45 6.91
N THR A 155 -0.20 -12.95 6.21
CA THR A 155 -0.99 -12.18 5.23
C THR A 155 -1.68 -11.00 5.90
N GLU A 156 -2.37 -11.21 7.02
CA GLU A 156 -2.98 -10.17 7.88
C GLU A 156 -1.96 -9.08 8.27
N ARG A 157 -0.77 -9.52 8.70
CA ARG A 157 0.29 -8.62 9.11
C ARG A 157 0.69 -7.67 7.98
N HIS A 158 0.86 -8.23 6.79
CA HIS A 158 1.30 -7.50 5.61
C HIS A 158 0.19 -6.68 4.96
N LEU A 159 -1.06 -7.09 5.07
CA LEU A 159 -2.22 -6.26 4.73
C LEU A 159 -2.23 -4.96 5.55
N ARG A 160 -1.96 -5.04 6.87
CA ARG A 160 -1.83 -3.82 7.69
C ARG A 160 -0.68 -2.93 7.22
N GLN A 161 0.46 -3.51 6.82
CA GLN A 161 1.57 -2.74 6.27
C GLN A 161 1.20 -2.04 4.95
N MET A 162 0.51 -2.72 4.03
CA MET A 162 0.04 -2.13 2.78
C MET A 162 -0.94 -0.98 3.03
N ASN A 163 -1.89 -1.16 3.95
CA ASN A 163 -2.82 -0.10 4.35
C ASN A 163 -2.10 1.12 4.93
N LYS A 164 -1.08 0.91 5.77
CA LYS A 164 -0.25 1.99 6.30
C LYS A 164 0.52 2.73 5.20
N CYS A 165 1.09 2.00 4.24
CA CYS A 165 1.74 2.62 3.07
C CYS A 165 0.76 3.48 2.26
N LEU A 166 -0.43 2.96 1.98
CA LEU A 166 -1.46 3.69 1.25
C LEU A 166 -1.95 4.94 2.00
N GLN A 167 -2.10 4.85 3.32
CA GLN A 167 -2.45 5.99 4.17
C GLN A 167 -1.38 7.09 4.11
N LEU A 168 -0.11 6.72 4.27
CA LEU A 168 1.02 7.66 4.22
C LEU A 168 1.18 8.29 2.83
N TYR A 169 0.94 7.52 1.76
CA TYR A 169 0.89 8.05 0.40
C TYR A 169 -0.19 9.13 0.25
N LYS A 170 -1.43 8.85 0.72
CA LYS A 170 -2.54 9.82 0.68
C LYS A 170 -2.21 11.09 1.46
N GLN A 171 -1.60 10.96 2.65
CA GLN A 171 -1.17 12.10 3.46
C GLN A 171 -0.08 12.91 2.76
N THR A 172 0.91 12.26 2.16
CA THR A 172 2.00 12.93 1.42
C THR A 172 1.46 13.67 0.20
N ARG A 173 0.53 13.06 -0.54
CA ARG A 173 -0.16 13.71 -1.68
C ARG A 173 -1.02 14.90 -1.25
N GLN A 174 -1.68 14.83 -0.10
CA GLN A 174 -2.48 15.93 0.45
C GLN A 174 -1.60 17.07 1.03
N GLN A 175 -0.39 16.75 1.46
CA GLN A 175 0.61 17.72 1.95
C GLN A 175 1.48 18.30 0.82
N ALA A 176 1.48 17.68 -0.37
CA ALA A 176 2.16 18.24 -1.52
C ALA A 176 1.49 19.58 -1.89
N THR A 177 2.20 20.68 -1.68
CA THR A 177 1.74 22.02 -2.03
C THR A 177 1.42 22.07 -3.52
N HIS A 178 0.14 22.27 -3.87
CA HIS A 178 -0.24 22.54 -5.25
C HIS A 178 0.33 23.89 -5.65
N ILE A 179 1.12 23.93 -6.72
CA ILE A 179 1.67 25.16 -7.30
C ILE A 179 1.11 25.28 -8.70
N GLU A 180 0.29 26.32 -8.92
CA GLU A 180 -0.15 26.71 -10.25
C GLU A 180 0.50 28.04 -10.64
N LEU A 181 0.94 28.11 -11.89
CA LEU A 181 1.62 29.26 -12.47
C LEU A 181 0.82 29.81 -13.65
N PHE A 182 0.69 31.12 -13.73
CA PHE A 182 -0.02 31.82 -14.80
C PHE A 182 0.86 32.94 -15.34
N LYS A 183 0.92 33.09 -16.66
CA LYS A 183 1.41 34.31 -17.31
C LYS A 183 0.36 35.40 -17.18
N THR A 184 0.80 36.63 -16.97
CA THR A 184 -0.12 37.78 -16.89
C THR A 184 0.45 38.98 -17.62
N ASN A 185 -0.36 40.03 -17.79
CA ASN A 185 0.09 41.34 -18.29
C ASN A 185 0.17 42.40 -17.17
N VAL A 186 0.25 41.98 -15.91
CA VAL A 186 0.28 42.86 -14.74
C VAL A 186 1.63 43.55 -14.65
N ASN A 187 1.66 44.88 -14.59
CA ASN A 187 2.92 45.63 -14.74
C ASN A 187 3.27 46.55 -13.57
N SER A 188 2.39 46.66 -12.57
CA SER A 188 2.64 47.49 -11.39
C SER A 188 2.36 46.77 -10.08
N LYS A 189 3.00 47.23 -9.01
CA LYS A 189 2.80 46.71 -7.65
C LYS A 189 1.36 46.90 -7.15
N SER A 190 0.70 47.99 -7.55
CA SER A 190 -0.67 48.29 -7.14
C SER A 190 -1.68 47.33 -7.77
N GLU A 191 -1.52 47.04 -9.06
CA GLU A 191 -2.35 46.06 -9.78
C GLU A 191 -2.14 44.66 -9.19
N ALA A 192 -0.88 44.28 -8.96
CA ALA A 192 -0.54 43.00 -8.35
C ALA A 192 -1.16 42.83 -6.97
N ALA A 193 -1.09 43.84 -6.11
CA ALA A 193 -1.72 43.81 -4.78
C ALA A 193 -3.24 43.63 -4.87
N THR A 194 -3.89 44.27 -5.84
CA THR A 194 -5.34 44.16 -6.06
C THR A 194 -5.73 42.74 -6.50
N ILE A 195 -4.99 42.16 -7.44
CA ILE A 195 -5.21 40.79 -7.92
C ILE A 195 -4.97 39.77 -6.82
N ILE A 196 -3.85 39.90 -6.10
CA ILE A 196 -3.51 39.03 -4.96
C ILE A 196 -4.62 39.11 -3.91
N SER A 197 -5.05 40.31 -3.51
CA SER A 197 -6.11 40.47 -2.52
C SER A 197 -7.42 39.81 -2.96
N LYS A 198 -7.75 39.87 -4.26
CA LYS A 198 -8.98 39.26 -4.77
C LYS A 198 -8.87 37.73 -4.82
N LEU A 199 -7.75 37.20 -5.29
CA LEU A 199 -7.50 35.75 -5.29
C LEU A 199 -7.43 35.17 -3.86
N GLN A 200 -6.90 35.92 -2.90
CA GLN A 200 -6.85 35.51 -1.49
C GLN A 200 -8.25 35.35 -0.87
N GLN A 201 -9.28 36.02 -1.40
CA GLN A 201 -10.66 35.81 -0.97
C GLN A 201 -11.20 34.44 -1.40
N HIS A 202 -10.68 33.88 -2.49
CA HIS A 202 -11.08 32.57 -3.03
C HIS A 202 -10.16 31.44 -2.56
N TYR A 203 -8.88 31.75 -2.29
CA TYR A 203 -7.85 30.81 -1.85
C TYR A 203 -7.20 31.31 -0.55
N PRO A 204 -7.95 31.35 0.56
CA PRO A 204 -7.51 32.02 1.79
C PRO A 204 -6.26 31.42 2.43
N PHE A 205 -6.00 30.12 2.20
CA PHE A 205 -4.83 29.43 2.75
C PHE A 205 -3.68 29.30 1.75
N SER A 206 -3.83 29.81 0.53
CA SER A 206 -2.77 29.81 -0.47
C SER A 206 -1.83 31.00 -0.30
N LYS A 207 -0.55 30.78 -0.57
CA LYS A 207 0.44 31.83 -0.78
C LYS A 207 0.38 32.29 -2.24
N ILE A 208 0.06 33.56 -2.45
CA ILE A 208 -0.14 34.13 -3.79
C ILE A 208 0.87 35.25 -4.03
N THR A 209 1.62 35.17 -5.12
CA THR A 209 2.65 36.16 -5.48
C THR A 209 2.64 36.43 -6.97
N ILE A 210 2.97 37.66 -7.39
CA ILE A 210 3.22 38.01 -8.79
C ILE A 210 4.66 38.50 -8.93
N ASP A 211 5.45 37.85 -9.78
CA ASP A 211 6.80 38.30 -10.11
C ASP A 211 6.75 39.34 -11.24
N LEU A 212 6.88 40.61 -10.87
CA LEU A 212 6.89 41.72 -11.83
C LEU A 212 8.23 41.89 -12.55
N HIS A 213 9.30 41.20 -12.16
CA HIS A 213 10.59 41.25 -12.85
C HIS A 213 10.69 40.20 -13.96
N ASP A 214 9.86 39.15 -13.89
CA ASP A 214 9.75 38.15 -14.94
C ASP A 214 9.17 38.75 -16.24
N CYS A 215 9.66 38.31 -17.41
CA CYS A 215 9.17 38.78 -18.70
C CYS A 215 7.69 38.45 -18.93
N ASP A 216 7.23 37.32 -18.40
CA ASP A 216 5.85 36.81 -18.51
C ASP A 216 4.96 37.19 -17.31
N LYS A 217 5.49 37.98 -16.36
CA LYS A 217 4.81 38.49 -15.15
C LYS A 217 4.05 37.38 -14.41
N ILE A 218 4.81 36.43 -13.87
CA ILE A 218 4.27 35.17 -13.36
C ILE A 218 3.46 35.37 -12.08
N LEU A 219 2.17 35.04 -12.16
CA LEU A 219 1.32 34.80 -11.00
C LEU A 219 1.52 33.36 -10.52
N ARG A 220 1.94 33.20 -9.27
CA ARG A 220 2.09 31.92 -8.58
C ARG A 220 1.06 31.81 -7.47
N ILE A 221 0.32 30.70 -7.45
CA ILE A 221 -0.59 30.32 -6.37
C ILE A 221 -0.09 29.00 -5.80
N GLU A 222 0.28 29.00 -4.52
CA GLU A 222 0.84 27.84 -3.82
C GLU A 222 -0.01 27.49 -2.59
N GLY A 223 -0.48 26.24 -2.49
CA GLY A 223 -1.22 25.74 -1.32
C GLY A 223 -2.40 24.89 -1.73
N GLU A 224 -3.55 25.52 -1.90
CA GLU A 224 -4.80 24.86 -2.26
C GLU A 224 -4.83 24.43 -3.74
N GLN A 225 -5.62 23.40 -4.06
CA GLN A 225 -5.87 23.01 -5.45
C GLN A 225 -6.61 24.14 -6.19
N VAL A 226 -5.97 24.71 -7.20
CA VAL A 226 -6.48 25.88 -7.94
C VAL A 226 -7.40 25.45 -9.08
N GLN A 227 -8.51 26.18 -9.25
CA GLN A 227 -9.39 26.03 -10.40
C GLN A 227 -8.94 27.00 -11.50
N LEU A 228 -8.32 26.48 -12.57
CA LEU A 228 -7.73 27.29 -13.64
C LEU A 228 -8.74 28.27 -14.26
N SER A 229 -9.95 27.80 -14.54
CA SER A 229 -11.01 28.64 -15.11
C SER A 229 -11.43 29.78 -14.18
N LEU A 230 -11.45 29.56 -12.87
CA LEU A 230 -11.78 30.61 -11.90
C LEU A 230 -10.74 31.73 -11.93
N VAL A 231 -9.45 31.36 -11.91
CA VAL A 231 -8.33 32.34 -11.94
C VAL A 231 -8.36 33.14 -13.24
N LEU A 232 -8.49 32.47 -14.39
CA LEU A 232 -8.52 33.13 -15.70
C LEU A 232 -9.73 34.06 -15.84
N ASN A 233 -10.92 33.62 -15.45
CA ASN A 233 -12.12 34.45 -15.48
C ASN A 233 -12.02 35.66 -14.54
N LEU A 234 -11.33 35.52 -13.40
CA LEU A 234 -11.15 36.60 -12.44
C LEU A 234 -10.16 37.65 -12.96
N LEU A 235 -9.07 37.22 -13.58
CA LEU A 235 -8.13 38.12 -14.27
C LEU A 235 -8.85 38.90 -15.38
N GLU A 236 -9.61 38.20 -16.24
CA GLU A 236 -10.36 38.81 -17.34
C GLU A 236 -11.37 39.85 -16.84
N LYS A 237 -12.17 39.51 -15.82
CA LYS A 237 -13.13 40.43 -15.20
C LYS A 237 -12.49 41.68 -14.58
N MET A 238 -11.23 41.57 -14.18
CA MET A 238 -10.46 42.68 -13.62
C MET A 238 -9.69 43.47 -14.70
N GLY A 239 -9.77 43.07 -15.98
CA GLY A 239 -9.14 43.74 -17.11
C GLY A 239 -7.74 43.25 -17.46
N TYR A 240 -7.33 42.08 -16.96
CA TYR A 240 -6.00 41.50 -17.18
C TYR A 240 -6.06 40.25 -18.07
N ALA A 241 -5.04 40.08 -18.90
CA ALA A 241 -4.84 38.85 -19.65
C ALA A 241 -4.16 37.81 -18.75
N GLY A 242 -4.61 36.55 -18.85
CA GLY A 242 -4.03 35.43 -18.13
C GLY A 242 -3.95 34.19 -19.01
N SER A 243 -2.88 33.41 -18.87
CA SER A 243 -2.79 32.07 -19.47
C SER A 243 -2.03 31.13 -18.54
N VAL A 244 -2.38 29.84 -18.57
CA VAL A 244 -1.65 28.82 -17.79
C VAL A 244 -0.20 28.77 -18.29
N PHE A 245 0.74 28.72 -17.36
CA PHE A 245 2.16 28.55 -17.66
C PHE A 245 2.43 27.06 -17.91
N THR A 246 2.54 26.67 -19.19
CA THR A 246 2.92 25.32 -19.64
C THR A 246 4.43 25.16 -19.76
#